data_AF-A0A364NY69-F1
#
_entry.id   AF-A0A364NY69-F1
#
_cell.length_a   1.000
_cell.length_b   1.000
_cell.length_c   1.000
_cell.angle_alpha   90.00
_cell.angle_beta   90.00
_cell.angle_gamma   90.00
#
_symmetry.space_group_name_H-M   'P 1'
#
loop_
_entity.id
_entity.type
_entity.pdbx_description
1 polymer ?
#
loop_
_entity_poly.entity_id
_entity_poly.type
_entity_poly.pdbx_seq_one_letter_code
_entity_poly.pdbx_strand_id
1 'polypeptide(L)'
;MSRKTVLAGAAALLVATGAAAWWLGSNLPQTGGDELSALPGDGLVTFARIQTEMNRAAAGRTALADDPNADPLEAVARALREFLSGNTVKAANLLDDVETEIENRVPTDDQVAADPLLAEKEEWLVSYFELLPEPPSGKGIKADAYVFNRLAVTLRKVDAILLAETLPTLKGYDLVARKAEPEPSVFGGMVLRFPCRLVASHRALLEETSRLMGPLAVAPTDCPTPKGRESDFNLLERIARDPATALLGVVDGSAPLPRDLRTSLMTAAAKGGANDIARALSAGADPQRADARGRTALHYLLGNSAISGHDRGQAIKQLF
;
A
#
# COMPACT_ATOMS: atom_id res chain seq x y z
N MET A 1 12.40 -94.00 -10.35
CA MET A 1 11.76 -93.82 -11.68
C MET A 1 12.35 -92.61 -12.37
N SER A 2 12.37 -92.64 -13.70
CA SER A 2 13.20 -91.91 -14.66
C SER A 2 13.05 -90.37 -14.74
N ARG A 3 14.17 -89.73 -15.15
CA ARG A 3 14.35 -88.56 -16.05
C ARG A 3 13.10 -87.85 -16.58
N LYS A 4 13.15 -86.50 -16.59
CA LYS A 4 12.97 -85.56 -17.74
C LYS A 4 12.47 -84.19 -17.20
N THR A 5 13.24 -83.10 -17.27
CA THR A 5 13.34 -82.12 -18.40
C THR A 5 11.95 -81.53 -18.75
N VAL A 6 11.70 -80.23 -18.94
CA VAL A 6 12.55 -79.07 -19.30
C VAL A 6 11.61 -77.89 -19.66
N LEU A 7 12.07 -76.64 -19.45
CA LEU A 7 11.70 -75.37 -20.13
C LEU A 7 10.21 -74.95 -20.13
N ALA A 8 9.82 -73.68 -20.14
CA ALA A 8 10.46 -72.37 -20.14
C ALA A 8 9.34 -71.32 -20.02
N GLY A 9 9.71 -70.08 -19.72
CA GLY A 9 9.00 -68.92 -20.24
C GLY A 9 8.32 -68.04 -19.21
N ALA A 10 9.10 -67.12 -18.65
CA ALA A 10 8.86 -65.67 -18.61
C ALA A 10 7.50 -65.19 -19.18
N ALA A 11 6.87 -64.12 -18.70
CA ALA A 11 7.10 -63.12 -17.69
C ALA A 11 5.88 -62.18 -17.80
N ALA A 12 5.62 -61.37 -16.76
CA ALA A 12 5.30 -59.94 -16.85
C ALA A 12 4.13 -59.48 -15.96
N LEU A 13 4.50 -58.46 -15.16
CA LEU A 13 3.73 -57.34 -14.62
C LEU A 13 2.61 -57.64 -13.60
N LEU A 14 2.87 -57.41 -12.31
CA LEU A 14 2.96 -56.12 -11.57
C LEU A 14 1.62 -55.67 -10.98
N VAL A 15 1.39 -56.18 -9.77
CA VAL A 15 0.98 -55.50 -8.53
C VAL A 15 0.11 -54.25 -8.68
N ALA A 16 -1.18 -54.42 -8.36
CA ALA A 16 -2.04 -53.37 -7.87
C ALA A 16 -2.86 -53.91 -6.67
N THR A 17 -3.07 -53.02 -5.70
CA THR A 17 -4.10 -53.04 -4.64
C THR A 17 -3.90 -53.90 -3.39
N GLY A 18 -3.84 -53.21 -2.25
CA GLY A 18 -4.18 -53.67 -0.90
C GLY A 18 -4.34 -52.42 -0.02
N ALA A 19 -5.55 -51.85 0.08
CA ALA A 19 -6.51 -52.08 1.17
C ALA A 19 -5.90 -51.74 2.55
N ALA A 20 -6.04 -50.51 3.05
CA ALA A 20 -7.21 -49.99 3.77
C ALA A 20 -7.55 -50.77 5.05
N ALA A 21 -7.07 -50.28 6.21
CA ALA A 21 -7.75 -50.35 7.52
C ALA A 21 -6.89 -49.74 8.65
N TRP A 22 -6.70 -48.42 8.65
CA TRP A 22 -6.40 -47.66 9.87
C TRP A 22 -7.21 -46.36 9.82
N TRP A 23 -8.41 -46.41 10.41
CA TRP A 23 -9.31 -45.27 10.55
C TRP A 23 -9.49 -44.97 12.05
N LEU A 24 -9.58 -43.67 12.35
CA LEU A 24 -9.92 -43.01 13.62
C LEU A 24 -8.74 -42.71 14.57
N GLY A 25 -8.03 -41.62 14.26
CA GLY A 25 -7.22 -40.94 15.26
C GLY A 25 -6.30 -39.80 14.80
N SER A 26 -6.70 -38.93 13.86
CA SER A 26 -5.98 -37.66 13.60
C SER A 26 -6.65 -36.82 12.50
N ASN A 27 -7.72 -36.10 12.83
CA ASN A 27 -8.19 -34.97 12.01
C ASN A 27 -8.86 -33.95 12.93
N LEU A 28 -8.06 -33.33 13.79
CA LEU A 28 -8.27 -31.93 14.12
C LEU A 28 -7.22 -31.18 13.28
N PRO A 29 -7.61 -30.18 12.47
CA PRO A 29 -6.63 -29.27 11.90
C PRO A 29 -5.88 -28.68 13.09
N GLN A 30 -4.59 -28.97 13.19
CA GLN A 30 -3.73 -28.19 14.06
C GLN A 30 -3.89 -26.75 13.60
N THR A 31 -4.34 -25.89 14.51
CA THR A 31 -4.20 -24.45 14.41
C THR A 31 -2.71 -24.16 14.41
N GLY A 32 -2.08 -24.34 13.24
CA GLY A 32 -0.78 -23.79 12.94
C GLY A 32 -0.95 -22.29 13.01
N GLY A 33 -0.37 -21.68 14.04
CA GLY A 33 0.06 -20.30 13.96
C GLY A 33 1.11 -20.25 12.87
N ASP A 34 0.65 -20.15 11.61
CA ASP A 34 1.45 -19.57 10.56
C ASP A 34 1.80 -18.17 11.08
N GLU A 35 3.04 -18.06 11.56
CA GLU A 35 3.80 -16.83 11.52
C GLU A 35 3.41 -16.11 10.24
N LEU A 36 2.63 -15.04 10.37
CA LEU A 36 2.45 -14.00 9.36
C LEU A 36 3.82 -13.34 9.16
N SER A 37 4.69 -14.12 8.52
CA SER A 37 5.85 -13.66 7.80
C SER A 37 5.30 -12.63 6.84
N ALA A 38 5.74 -11.38 6.94
CA ALA A 38 5.38 -10.35 5.97
C ALA A 38 5.71 -10.93 4.59
N LEU A 39 4.68 -11.19 3.78
CA LEU A 39 4.86 -11.62 2.41
C LEU A 39 5.67 -10.51 1.71
N PRO A 40 6.81 -10.84 1.08
CA PRO A 40 7.46 -9.91 0.16
C PRO A 40 6.42 -9.47 -0.89
N GLY A 41 6.22 -8.17 -1.07
CA GLY A 41 5.34 -7.64 -2.11
C GLY A 41 3.96 -7.11 -1.69
N ASP A 42 3.73 -6.78 -0.41
CA ASP A 42 2.58 -5.91 -0.06
C ASP A 42 2.95 -4.44 -0.32
N GLY A 43 2.45 -3.90 -1.43
CA GLY A 43 2.69 -2.52 -1.85
C GLY A 43 2.39 -1.49 -0.77
N LEU A 44 1.45 -1.76 0.15
CA LEU A 44 1.14 -0.89 1.29
C LEU A 44 2.22 -0.93 2.37
N VAL A 45 2.79 -2.09 2.65
CA VAL A 45 3.89 -2.24 3.63
C VAL A 45 5.13 -1.53 3.09
N THR A 46 5.48 -1.77 1.84
CA THR A 46 6.61 -1.08 1.17
C THR A 46 6.40 0.43 1.18
N PHE A 47 5.20 0.91 0.84
CA PHE A 47 4.85 2.33 0.93
C PHE A 47 5.08 2.90 2.34
N ALA A 48 4.58 2.23 3.37
CA ALA A 48 4.69 2.69 4.76
C ALA A 48 6.14 2.74 5.23
N ARG A 49 6.96 1.75 4.84
CA ARG A 49 8.38 1.68 5.16
C ARG A 49 9.17 2.79 4.49
N ILE A 50 8.94 3.04 3.20
CA ILE A 50 9.57 4.16 2.46
C ILE A 50 9.26 5.48 3.14
N GLN A 51 7.98 5.78 3.36
CA GLN A 51 7.56 7.06 3.97
C GLN A 51 8.14 7.22 5.38
N THR A 52 8.18 6.13 6.16
CA THR A 52 8.79 6.12 7.51
C THR A 52 10.28 6.40 7.45
N GLU A 53 11.04 5.73 6.58
CA GLU A 53 12.47 5.93 6.46
C GLU A 53 12.83 7.34 5.97
N MET A 54 12.08 7.88 5.01
CA MET A 54 12.27 9.26 4.56
C MET A 54 12.12 10.25 5.72
N ASN A 55 11.09 10.07 6.55
CA ASN A 55 10.86 10.92 7.72
C ASN A 55 11.95 10.77 8.79
N ARG A 56 12.44 9.55 9.02
CA ARG A 56 13.56 9.28 9.92
C ARG A 56 14.84 9.95 9.42
N ALA A 57 15.13 9.86 8.12
CA ALA A 57 16.28 10.49 7.49
C ALA A 57 16.24 12.02 7.66
N ALA A 58 15.11 12.66 7.32
CA ALA A 58 14.94 14.10 7.50
C ALA A 58 14.93 14.55 8.97
N ALA A 59 14.66 13.63 9.91
CA ALA A 59 14.77 13.88 11.34
C ALA A 59 16.17 13.63 11.92
N GLY A 60 17.15 13.19 11.09
CA GLY A 60 18.49 12.81 11.55
C GLY A 60 18.50 11.56 12.42
N ARG A 61 17.45 10.73 12.37
CA ARG A 61 17.37 9.46 13.11
C ARG A 61 18.11 8.36 12.35
N THR A 62 18.55 7.34 13.06
CA THR A 62 19.14 6.13 12.46
C THR A 62 18.16 5.46 11.49
N ALA A 63 18.67 4.72 10.51
CA ALA A 63 17.82 3.89 9.67
C ALA A 63 17.09 2.82 10.50
N LEU A 64 15.96 2.33 10.00
CA LEU A 64 15.37 1.06 10.43
C LEU A 64 16.41 -0.06 10.28
N ALA A 65 16.22 -1.13 11.06
CA ALA A 65 17.10 -2.29 10.98
C ALA A 65 17.03 -2.89 9.57
N ASP A 66 18.17 -3.39 9.10
CA ASP A 66 18.23 -4.07 7.81
C ASP A 66 17.29 -5.28 7.83
N ASP A 67 16.42 -5.34 6.84
CA ASP A 67 15.51 -6.45 6.62
C ASP A 67 15.95 -7.18 5.35
N PRO A 68 16.33 -8.46 5.42
CA PRO A 68 16.72 -9.23 4.25
C PRO A 68 15.59 -9.38 3.22
N ASN A 69 14.34 -9.16 3.64
CA ASN A 69 13.15 -9.20 2.78
C ASN A 69 12.65 -7.80 2.40
N ALA A 70 13.44 -6.75 2.63
CA ALA A 70 13.09 -5.39 2.22
C ALA A 70 12.86 -5.33 0.70
N ASP A 71 11.79 -4.65 0.31
CA ASP A 71 11.51 -4.43 -1.10
C ASP A 71 12.61 -3.54 -1.72
N PRO A 72 13.15 -3.85 -2.92
CA PRO A 72 14.20 -3.04 -3.53
C PRO A 72 13.80 -1.57 -3.73
N LEU A 73 12.51 -1.26 -3.92
CA LEU A 73 12.00 0.11 -4.03
C LEU A 73 12.23 0.91 -2.73
N GLU A 74 12.43 0.27 -1.57
CA GLU A 74 12.81 0.93 -0.31
C GLU A 74 14.13 1.69 -0.42
N ALA A 75 14.97 1.36 -1.40
CA ALA A 75 16.22 2.08 -1.68
C ALA A 75 15.99 3.57 -1.98
N VAL A 76 14.80 4.00 -2.42
CA VAL A 76 14.48 5.41 -2.64
C VAL A 76 14.57 6.24 -1.35
N ALA A 77 14.22 5.67 -0.20
CA ALA A 77 14.37 6.32 1.08
C ALA A 77 15.83 6.40 1.54
N ARG A 78 16.63 5.36 1.22
CA ARG A 78 18.09 5.36 1.41
C ARG A 78 18.76 6.42 0.54
N ALA A 79 18.31 6.60 -0.70
CA ALA A 79 18.80 7.65 -1.60
C ALA A 79 18.57 9.05 -1.00
N LEU A 80 17.38 9.32 -0.44
CA LEU A 80 17.13 10.57 0.29
C LEU A 80 18.09 10.75 1.47
N ARG A 81 18.36 9.70 2.26
CA ARG A 81 19.28 9.77 3.39
C ARG A 81 20.71 10.12 2.96
N GLU A 82 21.21 9.46 1.92
CA GLU A 82 22.53 9.75 1.35
C GLU A 82 22.60 11.18 0.82
N PHE A 83 21.55 11.64 0.11
CA PHE A 83 21.42 13.02 -0.33
C PHE A 83 21.52 14.02 0.85
N LEU A 84 20.75 13.80 1.91
CA LEU A 84 20.74 14.66 3.10
C LEU A 84 22.08 14.66 3.86
N SER A 85 22.89 13.61 3.69
CA SER A 85 24.26 13.53 4.21
C SER A 85 25.31 14.21 3.32
N GLY A 86 24.90 14.76 2.16
CA GLY A 86 25.77 15.37 1.17
C GLY A 86 26.40 14.38 0.18
N ASN A 87 26.03 13.10 0.23
CA ASN A 87 26.57 12.04 -0.63
C ASN A 87 25.73 11.87 -1.90
N THR A 88 25.79 12.86 -2.79
CA THR A 88 24.96 12.90 -4.01
C THR A 88 25.29 11.77 -4.99
N VAL A 89 26.54 11.29 -5.02
CA VAL A 89 26.95 10.18 -5.91
C VAL A 89 26.30 8.88 -5.49
N LYS A 90 26.38 8.53 -4.20
CA LYS A 90 25.74 7.29 -3.70
C LYS A 90 24.22 7.38 -3.79
N ALA A 91 23.64 8.56 -3.54
CA ALA A 91 22.21 8.79 -3.75
C ALA A 91 21.81 8.55 -5.21
N ALA A 92 22.59 9.04 -6.18
CA ALA A 92 22.33 8.83 -7.60
C ALA A 92 22.39 7.34 -7.99
N ASN A 93 23.40 6.60 -7.53
CA ASN A 93 23.53 5.17 -7.81
C ASN A 93 22.34 4.38 -7.24
N LEU A 94 21.91 4.69 -6.02
CA LEU A 94 20.70 4.08 -5.43
C LEU A 94 19.44 4.37 -6.25
N LEU A 95 19.36 5.54 -6.90
CA LEU A 95 18.25 5.85 -7.80
C LEU A 95 18.33 5.07 -9.12
N ASP A 96 19.53 4.77 -9.63
CA ASP A 96 19.71 3.87 -10.78
C ASP A 96 19.14 2.47 -10.46
N ASP A 97 19.47 1.95 -9.27
CA ASP A 97 18.98 0.65 -8.81
C ASP A 97 17.45 0.63 -8.68
N VAL A 98 16.85 1.70 -8.13
CA VAL A 98 15.39 1.82 -7.99
C VAL A 98 14.71 1.94 -9.36
N GLU A 99 15.27 2.70 -10.29
CA GLU A 99 14.73 2.84 -11.64
C GLU A 99 14.78 1.51 -12.41
N THR A 100 15.86 0.75 -12.25
CA THR A 100 15.97 -0.62 -12.80
C THR A 100 14.88 -1.53 -12.23
N GLU A 101 14.61 -1.46 -10.92
CA GLU A 101 13.52 -2.23 -10.31
C GLU A 101 12.14 -1.79 -10.81
N ILE A 102 11.91 -0.49 -10.99
CA ILE A 102 10.67 0.03 -11.57
C ILE A 102 10.45 -0.56 -12.96
N GLU A 103 11.47 -0.53 -13.82
CA GLU A 103 11.41 -1.08 -15.17
C GLU A 103 11.05 -2.57 -15.16
N ASN A 104 11.64 -3.35 -14.23
CA ASN A 104 11.34 -4.77 -14.08
C ASN A 104 9.90 -5.08 -13.63
N ARG A 105 9.19 -4.10 -13.05
CA ARG A 105 7.82 -4.25 -12.54
C ARG A 105 6.74 -3.75 -13.49
N VAL A 106 7.11 -3.04 -14.55
CA VAL A 106 6.19 -2.73 -15.65
C VAL A 106 6.03 -4.01 -16.48
N PRO A 107 4.79 -4.51 -16.70
CA PRO A 107 4.59 -5.68 -17.53
C PRO A 107 5.16 -5.47 -18.93
N THR A 108 5.85 -6.48 -19.47
CA THR A 108 6.36 -6.43 -20.84
C THR A 108 5.29 -6.88 -21.85
N ASP A 109 5.45 -6.50 -23.12
CA ASP A 109 4.61 -6.98 -24.23
C ASP A 109 4.41 -8.51 -24.20
N ASP A 110 5.47 -9.27 -23.94
CA ASP A 110 5.42 -10.74 -23.85
C ASP A 110 4.59 -11.22 -22.65
N GLN A 111 4.68 -10.54 -21.50
CA GLN A 111 3.88 -10.85 -20.31
C GLN A 111 2.42 -10.50 -20.52
N VAL A 112 2.12 -9.38 -21.19
CA VAL A 112 0.75 -8.97 -21.53
C VAL A 112 0.14 -9.88 -22.59
N ALA A 113 0.93 -10.35 -23.55
CA ALA A 113 0.50 -11.37 -24.50
C ALA A 113 0.15 -12.70 -23.81
N ALA A 114 0.86 -13.05 -22.74
CA ALA A 114 0.62 -14.25 -21.93
C ALA A 114 -0.56 -14.09 -20.96
N ASP A 115 -0.74 -12.90 -20.37
CA ASP A 115 -1.84 -12.55 -19.48
C ASP A 115 -2.44 -11.18 -19.85
N PRO A 116 -3.54 -11.16 -20.64
CA PRO A 116 -4.20 -9.93 -21.05
C PRO A 116 -4.73 -9.07 -19.90
N LEU A 117 -4.84 -9.60 -18.67
CA LEU A 117 -5.22 -8.81 -17.50
C LEU A 117 -4.13 -7.80 -17.10
N LEU A 118 -2.88 -8.03 -17.51
CA LEU A 118 -1.76 -7.12 -17.27
C LEU A 118 -1.76 -5.91 -18.21
N ALA A 119 -2.52 -5.94 -19.32
CA ALA A 119 -2.58 -4.85 -20.29
C ALA A 119 -3.03 -3.53 -19.65
N GLU A 120 -4.03 -3.58 -18.77
CA GLU A 120 -4.53 -2.40 -18.05
C GLU A 120 -3.43 -1.80 -17.16
N LYS A 121 -2.62 -2.64 -16.51
CA LYS A 121 -1.51 -2.21 -15.66
C LYS A 121 -0.37 -1.60 -16.47
N GLU A 122 0.02 -2.24 -17.56
CA GLU A 122 1.06 -1.74 -18.46
C GLU A 122 0.68 -0.38 -19.05
N GLU A 123 -0.47 -0.30 -19.74
CA GLU A 123 -0.94 0.91 -20.41
C GLU A 123 -1.00 2.09 -19.44
N TRP A 124 -1.51 1.84 -18.23
CA TRP A 124 -1.66 2.86 -17.20
C TRP A 124 -0.31 3.34 -16.64
N LEU A 125 0.64 2.43 -16.37
CA LEU A 125 1.97 2.79 -15.88
C LEU A 125 2.79 3.53 -16.93
N VAL A 126 2.82 3.03 -18.17
CA VAL A 126 3.55 3.64 -19.29
C VAL A 126 3.01 5.05 -19.55
N SER A 127 1.68 5.18 -19.68
CA SER A 127 1.04 6.49 -19.91
C SER A 127 1.38 7.51 -18.82
N TYR A 128 1.44 7.08 -17.55
CA TYR A 128 1.82 7.97 -16.46
C TYR A 128 3.31 8.32 -16.48
N PHE A 129 4.19 7.37 -16.79
CA PHE A 129 5.63 7.62 -16.84
C PHE A 129 6.00 8.60 -17.95
N GLU A 130 5.30 8.58 -19.08
CA GLU A 130 5.46 9.57 -20.16
C GLU A 130 5.06 11.00 -19.75
N LEU A 131 4.15 11.16 -18.77
CA LEU A 131 3.78 12.46 -18.25
C LEU A 131 4.84 13.04 -17.30
N LEU A 132 5.72 12.21 -16.73
CA LEU A 132 6.73 12.66 -15.78
C LEU A 132 7.84 13.44 -16.49
N PRO A 133 8.24 14.60 -15.94
CA PRO A 133 9.29 15.40 -16.55
C PRO A 133 10.67 14.72 -16.41
N GLU A 134 11.55 14.97 -17.36
CA GLU A 134 12.96 14.64 -17.20
C GLU A 134 13.63 15.61 -16.20
N PRO A 135 14.43 15.10 -15.23
CA PRO A 135 15.20 15.95 -14.34
C PRO A 135 16.16 16.85 -15.13
N PRO A 136 16.25 18.16 -14.81
CA PRO A 136 17.12 19.07 -15.54
C PRO A 136 18.58 18.62 -15.41
N SER A 137 19.26 18.39 -16.53
CA SER A 137 20.64 17.94 -16.59
C SER A 137 21.49 18.85 -17.49
N GLY A 138 22.82 18.75 -17.38
CA GLY A 138 23.77 19.48 -18.23
C GLY A 138 24.50 20.64 -17.54
N LYS A 139 25.15 21.48 -18.34
CA LYS A 139 26.04 22.55 -17.86
C LYS A 139 25.28 23.57 -17.03
N GLY A 140 25.75 23.84 -15.81
CA GLY A 140 25.20 24.86 -14.91
C GLY A 140 24.18 24.35 -13.91
N ILE A 141 23.72 23.09 -14.04
CA ILE A 141 22.91 22.44 -13.02
C ILE A 141 23.83 21.92 -11.91
N LYS A 142 23.50 22.24 -10.66
CA LYS A 142 24.25 21.72 -9.51
C LYS A 142 23.90 20.24 -9.29
N ALA A 143 24.88 19.45 -8.85
CA ALA A 143 24.70 18.01 -8.64
C ALA A 143 23.61 17.69 -7.61
N ASP A 144 23.49 18.48 -6.55
CA ASP A 144 22.43 18.36 -5.54
C ASP A 144 21.04 18.63 -6.14
N ALA A 145 20.89 19.68 -6.94
CA ALA A 145 19.64 20.00 -7.63
C ALA A 145 19.22 18.89 -8.62
N TYR A 146 20.17 18.37 -9.41
CA TYR A 146 19.91 17.24 -10.31
C TYR A 146 19.42 16.01 -9.54
N VAL A 147 20.16 15.59 -8.51
CA VAL A 147 19.82 14.40 -7.71
C VAL A 147 18.50 14.57 -6.98
N PHE A 148 18.19 15.75 -6.45
CA PHE A 148 16.93 16.00 -5.76
C PHE A 148 15.72 15.97 -6.70
N ASN A 149 15.83 16.60 -7.89
CA ASN A 149 14.77 16.53 -8.89
C ASN A 149 14.58 15.10 -9.41
N ARG A 150 15.67 14.35 -9.61
CA ARG A 150 15.61 12.93 -9.96
C ARG A 150 14.89 12.13 -8.89
N LEU A 151 15.28 12.28 -7.62
CA LEU A 151 14.61 11.63 -6.49
C LEU A 151 13.11 11.90 -6.47
N ALA A 152 12.66 13.11 -6.77
CA ALA A 152 11.24 13.45 -6.83
C ALA A 152 10.49 12.72 -7.96
N VAL A 153 11.08 12.66 -9.15
CA VAL A 153 10.53 11.93 -10.29
C VAL A 153 10.49 10.42 -9.99
N THR A 154 11.59 9.85 -9.48
CA THR A 154 11.66 8.44 -9.07
C THR A 154 10.62 8.13 -7.99
N LEU A 155 10.40 9.02 -7.02
CA LEU A 155 9.34 8.86 -6.00
C LEU A 155 7.94 8.84 -6.60
N ARG A 156 7.67 9.49 -7.73
CA ARG A 156 6.38 9.36 -8.44
C ARG A 156 6.24 8.02 -9.14
N LYS A 157 7.34 7.51 -9.72
CA LYS A 157 7.35 6.20 -10.36
C LYS A 157 7.12 5.08 -9.34
N VAL A 158 7.89 5.08 -8.24
CA VAL A 158 7.72 4.14 -7.12
C VAL A 158 6.27 4.14 -6.64
N ASP A 159 5.72 5.32 -6.38
CA ASP A 159 4.37 5.46 -5.88
C ASP A 159 3.29 4.93 -6.85
N ALA A 160 3.48 5.08 -8.17
CA ALA A 160 2.58 4.50 -9.16
C ALA A 160 2.67 2.96 -9.21
N ILE A 161 3.89 2.40 -9.10
CA ILE A 161 4.10 0.93 -9.01
C ILE A 161 3.39 0.36 -7.80
N LEU A 162 3.65 0.91 -6.61
CA LEU A 162 3.04 0.44 -5.36
C LEU A 162 1.52 0.57 -5.39
N LEU A 163 1.00 1.64 -5.99
CA LEU A 163 -0.43 1.83 -6.15
C LEU A 163 -1.04 0.78 -7.10
N ALA A 164 -0.37 0.47 -8.23
CA ALA A 164 -0.80 -0.56 -9.17
C ALA A 164 -0.75 -1.97 -8.57
N GLU A 165 0.14 -2.24 -7.60
CA GLU A 165 0.19 -3.49 -6.86
C GLU A 165 -0.90 -3.59 -5.79
N THR A 166 -1.31 -2.44 -5.23
CA THR A 166 -2.28 -2.38 -4.15
C THR A 166 -3.73 -2.37 -4.66
N LEU A 167 -3.97 -1.72 -5.79
CA LEU A 167 -5.32 -1.55 -6.33
C LEU A 167 -5.83 -2.85 -6.98
N PRO A 168 -7.07 -3.27 -6.69
CA PRO A 168 -7.67 -4.42 -7.35
C PRO A 168 -7.99 -4.14 -8.84
N THR A 169 -8.12 -2.88 -9.21
CA THR A 169 -8.33 -2.39 -10.58
C THR A 169 -7.83 -0.95 -10.68
N LEU A 170 -7.24 -0.58 -11.81
CA LEU A 170 -6.76 0.78 -12.09
C LEU A 170 -7.83 1.60 -12.82
N LYS A 171 -8.85 0.93 -13.36
CA LYS A 171 -9.99 1.55 -14.03
C LYS A 171 -10.66 2.58 -13.13
N GLY A 172 -10.75 3.80 -13.66
CA GLY A 172 -11.34 4.94 -12.96
C GLY A 172 -10.41 5.61 -11.94
N TYR A 173 -9.15 5.19 -11.81
CA TYR A 173 -8.16 5.89 -10.98
C TYR A 173 -7.34 6.87 -11.82
N ASP A 174 -7.47 8.16 -11.52
CA ASP A 174 -6.66 9.24 -12.07
C ASP A 174 -5.39 9.44 -11.23
N LEU A 175 -4.22 9.17 -11.82
CA LEU A 175 -2.91 9.34 -11.18
C LEU A 175 -2.47 10.79 -11.01
N VAL A 176 -2.96 11.69 -11.86
CA VAL A 176 -2.65 13.11 -11.77
C VAL A 176 -3.48 13.72 -10.65
N ALA A 177 -4.79 13.46 -10.63
CA ALA A 177 -5.69 13.94 -9.58
C ALA A 177 -5.55 13.14 -8.27
N ARG A 178 -4.96 11.94 -8.33
CA ARG A 178 -4.84 10.97 -7.23
C ARG A 178 -6.18 10.59 -6.63
N LYS A 179 -7.14 10.28 -7.50
CA LYS A 179 -8.55 10.03 -7.14
C LYS A 179 -9.13 8.89 -7.95
N ALA A 180 -9.98 8.10 -7.33
CA ALA A 180 -10.77 7.08 -8.00
C ALA A 180 -12.20 7.59 -8.27
N GLU A 181 -12.77 7.19 -9.40
CA GLU A 181 -14.17 7.39 -9.75
C GLU A 181 -14.93 6.05 -9.83
N PRO A 182 -16.14 5.94 -9.25
CA PRO A 182 -16.81 6.96 -8.42
C PRO A 182 -16.18 7.06 -7.02
N GLU A 183 -16.11 8.29 -6.48
CA GLU A 183 -15.70 8.50 -5.09
C GLU A 183 -16.68 7.83 -4.11
N PRO A 184 -16.20 7.31 -2.94
CA PRO A 184 -14.85 7.48 -2.39
C PRO A 184 -13.99 6.19 -2.30
N SER A 185 -12.75 6.24 -2.81
CA SER A 185 -11.73 5.18 -2.60
C SER A 185 -10.90 5.40 -1.32
N VAL A 186 -10.42 4.30 -0.70
CA VAL A 186 -9.47 4.36 0.44
C VAL A 186 -8.05 4.73 0.02
N PHE A 187 -7.74 4.60 -1.27
CA PHE A 187 -6.43 4.90 -1.85
C PHE A 187 -6.36 6.33 -2.42
N GLY A 188 -7.47 7.05 -2.45
CA GLY A 188 -7.51 8.44 -2.90
C GLY A 188 -6.58 9.32 -2.05
N GLY A 189 -5.67 10.02 -2.72
CA GLY A 189 -4.65 10.86 -2.08
C GLY A 189 -3.50 10.10 -1.42
N MET A 190 -3.44 8.77 -1.55
CA MET A 190 -2.27 7.97 -1.18
C MET A 190 -1.13 8.28 -2.14
N VAL A 191 -0.06 8.84 -1.58
CA VAL A 191 1.07 9.35 -2.34
C VAL A 191 2.26 9.48 -1.40
N LEU A 192 3.44 9.01 -1.81
CA LEU A 192 4.68 9.28 -1.09
C LEU A 192 4.94 10.79 -1.04
N ARG A 193 5.42 11.34 0.07
CA ARG A 193 5.66 12.79 0.22
C ARG A 193 7.02 13.06 0.81
N PHE A 194 7.63 14.17 0.39
CA PHE A 194 8.83 14.63 1.07
C PHE A 194 8.52 15.02 2.52
N PRO A 195 9.42 14.72 3.47
CA PRO A 195 9.25 15.10 4.86
C PRO A 195 9.17 16.61 5.05
N CYS A 196 8.26 17.08 5.91
CA CYS A 196 7.97 18.50 6.13
C CYS A 196 9.20 19.27 6.60
N ARG A 197 10.10 18.58 7.31
CA ARG A 197 11.38 19.14 7.79
C ARG A 197 12.26 19.65 6.65
N LEU A 198 12.12 19.09 5.44
CA LEU A 198 12.86 19.57 4.27
C LEU A 198 12.44 20.98 3.85
N VAL A 199 11.25 21.46 4.22
CA VAL A 199 10.84 22.86 3.96
C VAL A 199 11.76 23.85 4.68
N ALA A 200 12.34 23.48 5.82
CA ALA A 200 13.24 24.37 6.55
C ALA A 200 14.65 24.41 5.94
N SER A 201 15.14 23.28 5.40
CA SER A 201 16.54 23.12 4.97
C SER A 201 16.75 23.10 3.45
N HIS A 202 15.74 22.71 2.67
CA HIS A 202 15.82 22.44 1.23
C HIS A 202 14.66 23.08 0.46
N ARG A 203 14.13 24.21 0.97
CA ARG A 203 12.98 24.93 0.37
C ARG A 203 13.15 25.22 -1.12
N ALA A 204 14.31 25.73 -1.51
CA ALA A 204 14.58 26.11 -2.90
C ALA A 204 14.48 24.91 -3.85
N LEU A 205 14.99 23.75 -3.43
CA LEU A 205 14.90 22.51 -4.21
C LEU A 205 13.45 22.02 -4.28
N LEU A 206 12.69 22.08 -3.18
CA LEU A 206 11.27 21.74 -3.18
C LEU A 206 10.44 22.63 -4.10
N GLU A 207 10.71 23.94 -4.13
CA GLU A 207 10.04 24.90 -5.02
C GLU A 207 10.43 24.69 -6.49
N GLU A 208 11.69 24.35 -6.77
CA GLU A 208 12.15 23.96 -8.10
C GLU A 208 11.46 22.67 -8.58
N THR A 209 11.49 21.61 -7.77
CA THR A 209 10.80 20.36 -8.06
C THR A 209 9.30 20.56 -8.25
N SER A 210 8.65 21.37 -7.41
CA SER A 210 7.21 21.64 -7.57
C SER A 210 6.90 22.32 -8.90
N ARG A 211 7.78 23.21 -9.39
CA ARG A 211 7.65 23.83 -10.71
C ARG A 211 7.89 22.84 -11.83
N LEU A 212 8.92 21.99 -11.71
CA LEU A 212 9.24 20.94 -12.68
C LEU A 212 8.08 19.97 -12.85
N MET A 213 7.51 19.49 -11.74
CA MET A 213 6.46 18.47 -11.72
C MET A 213 5.08 19.04 -12.08
N GLY A 214 4.85 20.34 -11.91
CA GLY A 214 3.58 20.99 -12.23
C GLY A 214 2.38 20.29 -11.54
N PRO A 215 1.34 19.87 -12.27
CA PRO A 215 0.20 19.14 -11.71
C PRO A 215 0.58 17.82 -11.01
N LEU A 216 1.67 17.17 -11.41
CA LEU A 216 2.12 15.89 -10.87
C LEU A 216 2.83 16.01 -9.50
N ALA A 217 3.11 17.24 -9.05
CA ALA A 217 3.76 17.49 -7.77
C ALA A 217 2.91 17.05 -6.56
N VAL A 218 1.58 16.91 -6.74
CA VAL A 218 0.53 16.62 -5.75
C VAL A 218 1.02 16.54 -4.30
N ALA A 219 0.79 17.61 -3.53
CA ALA A 219 1.21 17.74 -2.13
C ALA A 219 2.70 17.36 -1.91
N PRO A 220 3.64 18.19 -2.39
CA PRO A 220 5.07 17.84 -2.49
C PRO A 220 5.69 17.50 -1.14
N THR A 221 5.09 17.99 -0.05
CA THR A 221 5.47 17.67 1.31
C THR A 221 4.25 17.19 2.08
N ASP A 222 4.51 16.52 3.19
CA ASP A 222 3.50 16.20 4.18
C ASP A 222 3.08 17.40 5.07
N CYS A 223 3.61 18.62 4.85
CA CYS A 223 3.15 19.86 5.50
C CYS A 223 1.78 20.35 4.98
N PRO A 224 0.99 21.10 5.78
CA PRO A 224 1.01 21.19 7.24
C PRO A 224 0.39 19.93 7.85
N THR A 225 0.77 19.54 9.06
CA THR A 225 0.03 18.55 9.86
C THR A 225 -0.95 19.29 10.78
N PRO A 226 -2.27 19.26 10.52
CA PRO A 226 -3.24 19.42 11.60
C PRO A 226 -2.89 18.40 12.70
N LYS A 227 -3.14 18.70 13.98
CA LYS A 227 -2.88 17.78 15.12
C LYS A 227 -3.41 16.35 14.89
N GLY A 228 -4.43 16.17 14.04
CA GLY A 228 -4.98 14.86 13.66
C GLY A 228 -4.11 14.00 12.73
N ARG A 229 -3.05 14.52 12.08
CA ARG A 229 -2.17 13.75 11.18
C ARG A 229 -0.84 13.31 11.82
N GLU A 230 -0.48 13.79 13.01
CA GLU A 230 0.65 13.23 13.78
C GLU A 230 0.42 11.75 14.14
N SER A 231 -0.84 11.35 14.34
CA SER A 231 -1.21 9.95 14.55
C SER A 231 -1.00 9.07 13.31
N ASP A 232 -1.04 9.65 12.10
CA ASP A 232 -0.84 8.92 10.85
C ASP A 232 0.62 8.51 10.69
N PHE A 233 1.56 9.38 11.08
CA PHE A 233 2.99 9.04 11.12
C PHE A 233 3.29 7.97 12.16
N ASN A 234 2.68 8.05 13.34
CA ASN A 234 2.83 7.01 14.36
C ASN A 234 2.23 5.67 13.91
N LEU A 235 1.19 5.68 13.07
CA LEU A 235 0.65 4.47 12.45
C LEU A 235 1.61 3.91 11.41
N LEU A 236 2.11 4.73 10.48
CA LEU A 236 3.08 4.31 9.47
C LEU A 236 4.36 3.77 10.11
N GLU A 237 4.86 4.41 11.18
CA GLU A 237 6.05 3.94 11.91
C GLU A 237 5.79 2.60 12.62
N ARG A 238 4.56 2.32 13.08
CA ARG A 238 4.20 1.01 13.66
C ARG A 238 4.12 -0.07 12.58
N ILE A 239 3.43 0.19 11.47
CA ILE A 239 3.34 -0.73 10.32
C ILE A 239 4.74 -1.05 9.79
N ALA A 240 5.61 -0.05 9.68
CA ALA A 240 6.97 -0.23 9.18
C ALA A 240 7.86 -1.09 10.11
N ARG A 241 7.63 -1.07 11.42
CA ARG A 241 8.45 -1.79 12.40
C ARG A 241 7.98 -3.21 12.67
N ASP A 242 6.66 -3.40 12.69
CA ASP A 242 6.05 -4.69 13.01
C ASP A 242 4.70 -4.78 12.26
N PRO A 243 4.73 -5.10 10.95
CA PRO A 243 3.53 -5.11 10.11
C PRO A 243 2.54 -6.17 10.58
N ALA A 244 3.00 -7.35 11.02
CA ALA A 244 2.13 -8.43 11.50
C ALA A 244 1.34 -8.00 12.74
N THR A 245 2.01 -7.48 13.78
CA THR A 245 1.31 -7.03 15.01
C THR A 245 0.51 -5.74 14.78
N ALA A 246 1.00 -4.84 13.92
CA ALA A 246 0.29 -3.61 13.59
C ALA A 246 -0.99 -3.87 12.80
N LEU A 247 -0.97 -4.79 11.83
CA LEU A 247 -2.13 -5.18 11.04
C LEU A 247 -3.08 -6.09 11.84
N LEU A 248 -2.57 -6.99 12.67
CA LEU A 248 -3.40 -7.80 13.58
C LEU A 248 -4.08 -6.91 14.63
N GLY A 249 -3.37 -6.03 15.34
CA GLY A 249 -3.98 -5.11 16.31
C GLY A 249 -5.05 -4.15 15.74
N VAL A 250 -5.10 -3.97 14.40
CA VAL A 250 -6.18 -3.30 13.66
C VAL A 250 -7.41 -4.20 13.51
N VAL A 251 -7.21 -5.51 13.29
CA VAL A 251 -8.25 -6.54 13.14
C VAL A 251 -8.91 -6.87 14.48
N ASP A 252 -8.15 -6.99 15.58
CA ASP A 252 -8.67 -7.32 16.91
C ASP A 252 -8.91 -6.11 17.85
N GLY A 253 -8.62 -4.88 17.39
CA GLY A 253 -9.00 -3.64 18.07
C GLY A 253 -8.31 -3.38 19.41
N SER A 254 -7.23 -4.09 19.70
CA SER A 254 -6.47 -4.09 20.94
C SER A 254 -5.42 -2.96 21.02
N ALA A 255 -5.04 -2.37 19.88
CA ALA A 255 -4.12 -1.24 19.81
C ALA A 255 -4.86 0.12 19.73
N PRO A 256 -4.32 1.22 20.31
CA PRO A 256 -4.86 2.55 20.09
C PRO A 256 -4.61 2.95 18.62
N LEU A 257 -5.65 2.76 17.81
CA LEU A 257 -5.78 3.29 16.46
C LEU A 257 -5.90 4.83 16.53
N PRO A 258 -5.46 5.57 15.48
CA PRO A 258 -5.92 6.94 15.28
C PRO A 258 -7.45 6.94 15.37
N ARG A 259 -8.04 7.99 15.93
CA ARG A 259 -9.50 8.10 16.05
C ARG A 259 -10.15 8.01 14.67
N ASP A 260 -10.53 6.80 14.29
CA ASP A 260 -11.76 6.52 13.62
C ASP A 260 -11.67 6.32 12.10
N LEU A 261 -10.99 7.16 11.31
CA LEU A 261 -11.52 7.48 9.95
C LEU A 261 -13.06 7.70 9.97
N ARG A 262 -13.60 8.04 11.15
CA ARG A 262 -15.02 8.02 11.44
C ARG A 262 -15.58 9.25 10.78
N THR A 263 -16.48 9.04 9.82
CA THR A 263 -17.10 10.17 9.15
C THR A 263 -18.01 10.94 10.10
N SER A 264 -18.33 12.17 9.72
CA SER A 264 -19.39 12.94 10.38
C SER A 264 -20.70 12.15 10.45
N LEU A 265 -21.02 11.38 9.40
CA LEU A 265 -22.19 10.52 9.32
C LEU A 265 -22.12 9.32 10.27
N MET A 266 -20.97 8.66 10.41
CA MET A 266 -20.80 7.60 11.42
C MET A 266 -20.91 8.14 12.85
N THR A 267 -20.44 9.37 13.08
CA THR A 267 -20.57 10.05 14.37
C THR A 267 -22.03 10.40 14.67
N ALA A 268 -22.80 10.83 13.65
CA ALA A 268 -24.23 11.07 13.76
C ALA A 268 -25.00 9.76 14.03
N ALA A 269 -24.67 8.69 13.32
CA ALA A 269 -25.25 7.35 13.51
C ALA A 269 -24.95 6.77 14.90
N ALA A 270 -23.73 6.93 15.41
CA ALA A 270 -23.35 6.51 16.76
C ALA A 270 -24.07 7.29 17.86
N LYS A 271 -24.47 8.54 17.60
CA LYS A 271 -25.27 9.37 18.52
C LYS A 271 -26.77 9.11 18.43
N GLY A 272 -27.24 8.47 17.35
CA GLY A 272 -28.64 8.06 17.18
C GLY A 272 -29.61 9.19 16.80
N GLY A 273 -29.12 10.34 16.36
CA GLY A 273 -29.96 11.47 15.95
C GLY A 273 -30.34 11.38 14.47
N ALA A 274 -31.58 11.02 14.14
CA ALA A 274 -32.06 11.01 12.75
C ALA A 274 -31.89 12.38 12.05
N ASN A 275 -32.04 13.48 12.79
CA ASN A 275 -31.79 14.83 12.27
C ASN A 275 -30.29 15.09 12.00
N ASP A 276 -29.39 14.48 12.76
CA ASP A 276 -27.94 14.59 12.52
C ASP A 276 -27.52 13.78 11.30
N ILE A 277 -28.11 12.61 11.12
CA ILE A 277 -27.94 11.75 9.93
C ILE A 277 -28.44 12.50 8.69
N ALA A 278 -29.66 13.04 8.73
CA ALA A 278 -30.22 13.81 7.62
C ALA A 278 -29.36 15.04 7.28
N ARG A 279 -28.88 15.78 8.28
CA ARG A 279 -27.98 16.93 8.07
C ARG A 279 -26.67 16.51 7.42
N ALA A 280 -26.05 15.43 7.90
CA ALA A 280 -24.82 14.92 7.32
C ALA A 280 -25.01 14.47 5.86
N LEU A 281 -26.10 13.77 5.55
CA LEU A 281 -26.45 13.36 4.18
C LEU A 281 -26.71 14.57 3.27
N SER A 282 -27.45 15.57 3.75
CA SER A 282 -27.69 16.82 3.00
C SER A 282 -26.42 17.62 2.71
N ALA A 283 -25.38 17.43 3.53
CA ALA A 283 -24.07 18.00 3.33
C ALA A 283 -23.15 17.14 2.42
N GLY A 284 -23.69 16.08 1.80
CA GLY A 284 -22.97 15.20 0.88
C GLY A 284 -22.19 14.06 1.55
N ALA A 285 -22.49 13.72 2.81
CA ALA A 285 -21.83 12.58 3.46
C ALA A 285 -22.26 11.25 2.83
N ASP A 286 -21.30 10.37 2.58
CA ASP A 286 -21.54 9.04 1.99
C ASP A 286 -21.97 8.00 3.06
N PRO A 287 -23.17 7.41 2.96
CA PRO A 287 -23.65 6.36 3.87
C PRO A 287 -22.89 5.04 3.77
N GLN A 288 -22.20 4.78 2.65
CA GLN A 288 -21.45 3.53 2.40
C GLN A 288 -19.96 3.64 2.76
N ARG A 289 -19.45 4.84 3.04
CA ARG A 289 -18.08 5.03 3.52
C ARG A 289 -17.85 4.18 4.77
N ALA A 290 -16.80 3.37 4.77
CA ALA A 290 -16.38 2.54 5.89
C ALA A 290 -15.21 3.18 6.67
N ASP A 291 -15.17 2.91 7.96
CA ASP A 291 -14.07 3.31 8.84
C ASP A 291 -12.86 2.37 8.67
N ALA A 292 -11.78 2.60 9.43
CA ALA A 292 -10.58 1.75 9.37
C ALA A 292 -10.82 0.28 9.77
N ARG A 293 -12.02 -0.07 10.25
CA ARG A 293 -12.45 -1.43 10.64
C ARG A 293 -13.53 -1.98 9.69
N GLY A 294 -13.75 -1.36 8.53
CA GLY A 294 -14.80 -1.77 7.60
C GLY A 294 -16.22 -1.39 8.05
N ARG A 295 -16.39 -0.61 9.12
CA ARG A 295 -17.70 -0.26 9.67
C ARG A 295 -18.24 1.02 9.03
N THR A 296 -19.40 0.90 8.40
CA THR A 296 -20.17 2.02 7.84
C THR A 296 -21.03 2.73 8.90
N ALA A 297 -21.67 3.84 8.53
CA ALA A 297 -22.63 4.52 9.40
C ALA A 297 -23.76 3.57 9.89
N LEU A 298 -24.18 2.61 9.06
CA LEU A 298 -25.16 1.60 9.44
C LEU A 298 -24.66 0.72 10.60
N HIS A 299 -23.42 0.26 10.57
CA HIS A 299 -22.84 -0.57 11.63
C HIS A 299 -22.88 0.16 12.99
N TYR A 300 -22.63 1.48 12.98
CA TYR A 300 -22.71 2.32 14.18
C TYR A 300 -24.14 2.58 14.65
N LEU A 301 -25.09 2.73 13.72
CA LEU A 301 -26.51 2.87 14.04
C LEU A 301 -27.09 1.59 14.67
N LEU A 302 -26.73 0.44 14.11
CA LEU A 302 -27.19 -0.88 14.59
C LEU A 302 -26.57 -1.26 15.94
N GLY A 303 -25.32 -0.85 16.19
CA GLY A 303 -24.66 -1.02 17.49
C GLY A 303 -25.14 -0.07 18.59
N ASN A 304 -26.00 0.90 18.27
CA ASN A 304 -26.53 1.85 19.24
C ASN A 304 -27.80 1.30 19.91
N SER A 305 -27.69 0.91 21.18
CA SER A 305 -28.81 0.41 21.99
C SER A 305 -29.72 1.51 22.54
N ALA A 306 -29.32 2.78 22.47
CA ALA A 306 -30.04 3.92 23.03
C ALA A 306 -31.08 4.53 22.06
N ILE A 307 -31.07 4.16 20.77
CA ILE A 307 -32.06 4.63 19.80
C ILE A 307 -33.35 3.80 19.87
N SER A 308 -34.51 4.47 19.80
CA SER A 308 -35.81 3.80 19.77
C SER A 308 -35.98 2.99 18.47
N GLY A 309 -36.80 1.93 18.49
CA GLY A 309 -37.05 1.12 17.29
C GLY A 309 -37.65 1.91 16.13
N HIS A 310 -38.50 2.90 16.44
CA HIS A 310 -39.07 3.82 15.46
C HIS A 310 -38.01 4.70 14.80
N ASP A 311 -37.14 5.32 15.60
CA ASP A 311 -36.10 6.23 15.09
C ASP A 311 -34.99 5.49 14.35
N ARG A 312 -34.69 4.26 14.78
CA ARG A 312 -33.79 3.35 14.05
C ARG A 312 -34.35 3.02 12.67
N GLY A 313 -35.64 2.73 12.57
CA GLY A 313 -36.30 2.46 11.29
C GLY A 313 -36.25 3.65 10.32
N GLN A 314 -36.43 4.87 10.84
CA GLN A 314 -36.31 6.09 10.04
C GLN A 314 -34.87 6.36 9.60
N ALA A 315 -33.90 6.20 10.50
CA ALA A 315 -32.49 6.37 10.20
C ALA A 315 -31.96 5.36 9.17
N ILE A 316 -32.43 4.11 9.20
CA ILE A 316 -32.07 3.09 8.19
C ILE A 316 -32.58 3.51 6.80
N LYS A 317 -33.82 4.02 6.69
CA LYS A 317 -34.39 4.53 5.43
C LYS A 317 -33.71 5.79 4.87
N GLN A 318 -32.88 6.44 5.67
CA GLN A 318 -32.08 7.58 5.19
C GLN A 318 -30.72 7.13 4.67
N LEU A 319 -30.24 5.97 5.11
CA LEU A 319 -28.97 5.39 4.68
C LEU A 319 -29.12 4.47 3.45
N PHE A 320 -30.36 4.09 3.06
CA PHE A 320 -30.76 3.29 1.89
C PHE A 320 -32.07 3.81 1.30
#